data_AF-A0A7W6XV39-F1
#
_entry.id   AF-A0A7W6XV39-F1
#
_cell.length_a   1.000
_cell.length_b   1.000
_cell.length_c   1.000
_cell.angle_alpha   90.00
_cell.angle_beta   90.00
_cell.angle_gamma   90.00
#
_symmetry.space_group_name_H-M   'P 1'
#
loop_
_entity.id
_entity.type
_entity.pdbx_description
1 polymer ?
#
loop_
_entity_poly.entity_id
_entity_poly.type
_entity_poly.pdbx_seq_one_letter_code
_entity_poly.pdbx_strand_id
1 'polypeptide(L)'
;MTRNLKITARKTDRKNCRVFGHVKYLNSQVDARILDLSPTGAALEMKGPLHAASGSKVRIEAENLGLLEGIIRWKHNGRVGIQFDVNSNARAQISSYFRFFHKEVRPVLAVRPLAKASANSDRMPHLPTSTLKS
;
A
#
# COMPACT_ATOMS: atom_id res chain seq x y z
N MET A 1 8.03 -37.32 3.91
CA MET A 1 7.67 -36.75 2.59
C MET A 1 7.84 -35.24 2.62
N THR A 2 8.98 -34.73 2.16
CA THR A 2 9.31 -33.30 2.13
C THR A 2 8.65 -32.66 0.91
N ARG A 3 7.56 -31.89 1.13
CA ARG A 3 6.93 -31.10 0.07
C ARG A 3 7.84 -29.92 -0.28
N ASN A 4 8.54 -30.06 -1.40
CA ASN A 4 9.39 -29.03 -1.99
C ASN A 4 8.48 -27.92 -2.55
N LEU A 5 8.02 -26.98 -1.70
CA LEU A 5 7.34 -25.79 -2.17
C LEU A 5 8.37 -24.98 -2.97
N LYS A 6 8.30 -25.05 -4.31
CA LYS A 6 8.94 -24.08 -5.20
C LYS A 6 8.34 -22.70 -4.92
N ILE A 7 8.79 -22.04 -3.86
CA ILE A 7 8.52 -20.64 -3.59
C ILE A 7 9.29 -19.88 -4.67
N THR A 8 8.64 -19.63 -5.81
CA THR A 8 9.20 -18.74 -6.83
C THR A 8 9.22 -17.36 -6.22
N ALA A 9 10.41 -16.93 -5.78
CA ALA A 9 10.64 -15.58 -5.32
C ALA A 9 10.24 -14.59 -6.44
N ARG A 10 9.71 -13.45 -6.04
CA ARG A 10 9.29 -12.41 -6.97
C ARG A 10 10.50 -11.94 -7.78
N LYS A 11 10.33 -11.78 -9.10
CA LYS A 11 11.40 -11.35 -10.02
C LYS A 11 11.69 -9.85 -10.00
N THR A 12 10.82 -9.06 -9.38
CA THR A 12 10.88 -7.59 -9.46
C THR A 12 10.33 -6.98 -8.19
N ASP A 13 11.02 -5.96 -7.70
CA ASP A 13 10.58 -5.18 -6.55
C ASP A 13 9.30 -4.41 -6.85
N ARG A 14 8.45 -4.32 -5.83
CA ARG A 14 7.20 -3.58 -5.87
C ARG A 14 7.30 -2.36 -4.97
N LYS A 15 6.84 -1.21 -5.47
CA LYS A 15 6.73 0.01 -4.68
C LYS A 15 5.27 0.25 -4.33
N ASN A 16 5.01 0.54 -3.06
CA ASN A 16 3.68 0.85 -2.57
C ASN A 16 3.22 2.17 -3.16
N CYS A 17 1.95 2.22 -3.59
CA CYS A 17 1.35 3.41 -4.14
C CYS A 17 -0.13 3.47 -3.75
N ARG A 18 -0.74 4.63 -3.98
CA ARG A 18 -2.17 4.83 -3.76
C ARG A 18 -2.76 5.56 -4.94
N VAL A 19 -2.84 4.86 -6.06
CA VAL A 19 -3.39 5.39 -7.32
C VAL A 19 -4.81 4.88 -7.48
N PHE A 20 -5.71 5.75 -7.89
CA PHE A 20 -7.11 5.41 -8.15
C PHE A 20 -7.35 5.30 -9.66
N GLY A 21 -8.25 4.40 -10.03
CA GLY A 21 -8.63 4.17 -11.41
C GLY A 21 -9.74 3.14 -11.49
N HIS A 22 -9.84 2.50 -12.65
CA HIS A 22 -10.82 1.46 -12.91
C HIS A 22 -10.24 0.36 -13.79
N VAL A 23 -10.78 -0.84 -13.60
CA VAL A 23 -10.47 -2.01 -14.41
C VAL A 23 -11.65 -2.30 -15.33
N LYS A 24 -11.36 -2.35 -16.63
CA LYS A 24 -12.31 -2.72 -17.68
C LYS A 24 -12.09 -4.18 -18.08
N TYR A 25 -13.17 -4.94 -18.12
CA TYR A 25 -13.23 -6.31 -18.63
C TYR A 25 -14.50 -6.47 -19.45
N LEU A 26 -14.35 -6.73 -20.75
CA LEU A 26 -15.46 -6.77 -21.70
C LEU A 26 -16.31 -5.48 -21.59
N ASN A 27 -17.61 -5.62 -21.34
CA ASN A 27 -18.57 -4.52 -21.19
C ASN A 27 -18.71 -4.04 -19.73
N SER A 28 -17.88 -4.55 -18.81
CA SER A 28 -17.92 -4.19 -17.39
C SER A 28 -16.73 -3.32 -17.00
N GLN A 29 -16.98 -2.37 -16.11
CA GLN A 29 -15.97 -1.51 -15.50
C GLN A 29 -16.16 -1.52 -13.99
N VAL A 30 -15.05 -1.65 -13.25
CA VAL A 30 -15.05 -1.65 -11.79
C VAL A 30 -13.99 -0.70 -11.28
N ASP A 31 -14.37 0.20 -10.38
CA ASP A 31 -13.45 1.06 -9.65
C ASP A 31 -12.41 0.23 -8.90
N ALA A 32 -11.16 0.68 -8.95
CA ALA A 32 -10.03 0.01 -8.31
C ALA A 32 -9.05 0.99 -7.70
N ARG A 33 -8.34 0.51 -6.68
CA ARG A 33 -7.19 1.20 -6.09
C ARG A 33 -5.95 0.35 -6.29
N ILE A 34 -4.94 0.92 -6.91
CA ILE A 34 -3.62 0.29 -7.04
C ILE A 34 -2.91 0.41 -5.70
N LEU A 35 -2.53 -0.73 -5.13
CA LEU A 35 -1.87 -0.86 -3.82
C LEU A 35 -0.35 -0.83 -3.98
N ASP A 36 0.14 -1.52 -5.00
CA ASP A 36 1.55 -1.60 -5.34
C ASP A 36 1.73 -1.72 -6.85
N LEU A 37 2.89 -1.25 -7.31
CA LEU A 37 3.30 -1.23 -8.71
C LEU A 37 4.73 -1.74 -8.85
N SER A 38 4.97 -2.41 -9.96
CA SER A 38 6.30 -2.80 -10.45
C SER A 38 6.34 -2.60 -11.97
N PRO A 39 7.53 -2.58 -12.58
CA PRO A 39 7.66 -2.56 -14.05
C PRO A 39 6.85 -3.62 -14.80
N THR A 40 6.54 -4.75 -14.16
CA THR A 40 5.89 -5.90 -14.79
C THR A 40 4.46 -6.12 -14.32
N GLY A 41 3.99 -5.47 -13.27
CA GLY A 41 2.62 -5.72 -12.79
C GLY A 41 2.25 -4.91 -11.57
N ALA A 42 1.00 -5.08 -11.15
CA ALA A 42 0.41 -4.37 -10.02
C ALA A 42 -0.50 -5.27 -9.19
N ALA A 43 -0.70 -4.90 -7.93
CA ALA A 43 -1.80 -5.39 -7.10
C ALA A 43 -2.86 -4.30 -6.94
N LEU A 44 -4.12 -4.67 -7.18
CA LEU A 44 -5.26 -3.76 -7.11
C LEU A 44 -6.28 -4.30 -6.11
N GLU A 45 -6.93 -3.38 -5.40
CA GLU A 45 -8.12 -3.65 -4.61
C GLU A 45 -9.35 -3.12 -5.35
N MET A 46 -10.31 -3.98 -5.63
CA MET A 46 -11.54 -3.64 -6.35
C MET A 46 -12.58 -3.09 -5.36
N LYS A 47 -13.31 -2.04 -5.74
CA LYS A 47 -14.44 -1.53 -4.95
C LYS A 47 -15.74 -2.33 -5.17
N GLY A 48 -15.79 -3.16 -6.21
CA GLY A 48 -16.96 -3.95 -6.57
C GLY A 48 -16.59 -5.30 -7.19
N PRO A 49 -17.59 -6.11 -7.56
CA PRO A 49 -17.37 -7.42 -8.15
C PRO A 49 -16.78 -7.30 -9.57
N LEU A 50 -15.56 -7.80 -9.75
CA LEU A 50 -14.97 -7.99 -11.08
C LEU A 50 -15.24 -9.43 -11.56
N HIS A 51 -16.03 -9.58 -12.62
CA HIS A 51 -16.40 -10.86 -13.24
C HIS A 51 -15.34 -11.39 -14.23
N ALA A 52 -14.06 -11.17 -13.92
CA ALA A 52 -12.93 -11.69 -14.67
C ALA A 52 -12.22 -12.79 -13.86
N ALA A 53 -11.76 -13.84 -14.55
CA ALA A 53 -11.05 -14.96 -13.95
C ALA A 53 -9.53 -14.78 -14.09
N SER A 54 -8.76 -15.64 -13.42
CA SER A 54 -7.32 -15.71 -13.69
C SER A 54 -7.08 -16.16 -15.13
N GLY A 55 -6.15 -15.52 -15.84
CA GLY A 55 -5.94 -15.68 -17.27
C GLY A 55 -6.72 -14.70 -18.15
N SER A 56 -7.73 -14.01 -17.61
CA SER A 56 -8.48 -13.00 -18.36
C SER A 56 -7.61 -11.78 -18.67
N LYS A 57 -7.74 -11.28 -19.90
CA LYS A 57 -7.18 -9.99 -20.34
C LYS A 57 -8.03 -8.85 -19.82
N VAL A 58 -7.40 -7.83 -19.24
CA VAL A 58 -8.07 -6.65 -18.69
C VAL A 58 -7.33 -5.37 -19.07
N ARG A 59 -8.06 -4.26 -19.06
CA ARG A 59 -7.52 -2.90 -19.19
C ARG A 59 -7.61 -2.19 -17.86
N ILE A 60 -6.53 -1.53 -17.47
CA ILE A 60 -6.47 -0.66 -16.31
C ILE A 60 -6.33 0.75 -16.83
N GLU A 61 -7.18 1.64 -16.36
CA GLU A 61 -7.08 3.07 -16.64
C GLU A 61 -7.04 3.77 -15.29
N ALA A 62 -5.96 4.52 -15.06
CA ALA A 62 -5.71 5.13 -13.77
C ALA A 62 -5.07 6.50 -13.93
N GLU A 63 -5.38 7.38 -12.97
CA GLU A 63 -4.85 8.74 -12.95
C GLU A 63 -3.31 8.68 -12.89
N ASN A 64 -2.64 9.50 -13.70
CA ASN A 64 -1.18 9.61 -13.75
C ASN A 64 -0.41 8.34 -14.20
N LEU A 65 -1.09 7.21 -14.43
CA LEU A 65 -0.51 5.97 -14.97
C LEU A 65 -0.91 5.74 -16.43
N GLY A 66 -2.08 6.24 -16.84
CA GLY A 66 -2.60 6.07 -18.20
C GLY A 66 -3.38 4.77 -18.39
N LEU A 67 -3.38 4.26 -19.63
CA LEU A 67 -4.06 3.03 -20.02
C LEU A 67 -3.04 1.90 -20.19
N LEU A 68 -3.17 0.88 -19.35
CA LEU A 68 -2.35 -0.33 -19.35
C LEU A 68 -3.19 -1.56 -19.64
N GLU A 69 -2.62 -2.48 -20.41
CA GLU A 69 -3.21 -3.80 -20.66
C GLU A 69 -2.44 -4.87 -19.91
N GLY A 70 -3.15 -5.92 -19.47
CA GLY A 70 -2.53 -7.02 -18.76
C GLY A 70 -3.44 -8.21 -18.55
N ILE A 71 -2.90 -9.23 -17.89
CA ILE A 71 -3.56 -10.50 -17.60
C ILE A 71 -3.69 -10.68 -16.09
N ILE A 72 -4.86 -11.07 -15.62
CA ILE A 72 -5.07 -11.44 -14.22
C ILE A 72 -4.26 -12.69 -13.89
N ARG A 73 -3.38 -12.62 -12.90
CA ARG A 73 -2.59 -13.76 -12.41
C ARG A 73 -3.18 -14.42 -11.19
N TRP A 74 -3.87 -13.66 -10.35
CA TRP A 74 -4.53 -14.15 -9.16
C TRP A 74 -5.66 -13.20 -8.75
N LYS A 75 -6.64 -13.75 -8.03
CA LYS A 75 -7.71 -13.02 -7.37
C LYS A 75 -7.91 -13.59 -5.97
N HIS A 76 -7.93 -12.73 -4.97
CA HIS A 76 -8.08 -13.14 -3.57
C HIS A 76 -8.68 -12.01 -2.74
N ASN A 77 -9.79 -12.27 -2.04
CA ASN A 77 -10.44 -11.34 -1.11
C ASN A 77 -10.62 -9.90 -1.68
N GLY A 78 -11.27 -9.78 -2.84
CA GLY A 78 -11.48 -8.48 -3.51
C GLY A 78 -10.23 -7.86 -4.14
N ARG A 79 -9.06 -8.49 -4.01
CA ARG A 79 -7.80 -8.05 -4.63
C ARG A 79 -7.47 -8.87 -5.85
N VAL A 80 -6.80 -8.22 -6.79
CA VAL A 80 -6.41 -8.80 -8.07
C VAL A 80 -4.97 -8.44 -8.36
N GLY A 81 -4.18 -9.44 -8.74
CA GLY A 81 -2.84 -9.24 -9.28
C GLY A 81 -2.87 -9.27 -10.80
N ILE A 82 -2.35 -8.22 -11.42
CA ILE A 82 -2.29 -8.09 -12.88
C ILE A 82 -0.83 -8.08 -13.31
N GLN A 83 -0.51 -8.92 -14.29
CA GLN A 83 0.74 -8.89 -15.05
C GLN A 83 0.53 -8.02 -16.27
N PHE A 84 1.31 -6.96 -16.43
CA PHE A 84 1.23 -6.11 -17.61
C PHE A 84 1.76 -6.83 -18.84
N ASP A 85 1.23 -6.41 -19.98
CA ASP A 85 1.78 -6.79 -21.27
C ASP A 85 3.17 -6.22 -21.47
N VAL A 86 4.02 -7.02 -22.11
CA VAL A 86 5.39 -6.62 -22.41
C VAL A 86 5.39 -5.83 -23.73
N ASN A 87 5.07 -4.55 -23.65
CA ASN A 87 5.15 -3.63 -24.80
C ASN A 87 5.82 -2.30 -24.42
N SER A 88 6.29 -1.55 -25.43
CA SER A 88 7.03 -0.30 -25.24
C SER A 88 6.18 0.79 -24.59
N ASN A 89 4.91 0.88 -24.95
CA ASN A 89 3.97 1.86 -24.40
C ASN A 89 3.75 1.67 -22.89
N ALA A 90 3.45 0.43 -22.47
CA ALA A 90 3.27 0.07 -21.06
C ALA A 90 4.54 0.38 -20.25
N ARG A 91 5.73 0.03 -20.78
CA ARG A 91 7.01 0.36 -20.14
C ARG A 91 7.21 1.86 -19.99
N ALA A 92 6.91 2.65 -21.02
CA ALA A 92 7.04 4.10 -21.00
C ALA A 92 6.08 4.74 -19.97
N GLN A 93 4.82 4.32 -19.95
CA GLN A 93 3.83 4.80 -18.98
C GLN A 93 4.24 4.50 -17.54
N ILE A 94 4.65 3.26 -17.25
CA ILE A 94 5.10 2.87 -15.91
C ILE A 94 6.37 3.62 -15.50
N SER A 95 7.32 3.79 -16.43
CA SER A 95 8.55 4.55 -16.18
C SER A 95 8.24 6.03 -15.89
N SER A 96 7.34 6.65 -16.68
CA SER A 96 6.89 8.02 -16.48
C SER A 96 6.21 8.19 -15.11
N TYR A 97 5.33 7.25 -14.74
CA TYR A 97 4.71 7.23 -13.42
C TYR A 97 5.76 7.23 -12.30
N PHE A 98 6.73 6.31 -12.36
CA PHE A 98 7.78 6.24 -11.34
C PHE A 98 8.66 7.47 -11.26
N ARG A 99 8.88 8.16 -12.39
CA ARG A 99 9.75 9.33 -12.46
C ARG A 99 9.06 10.60 -11.95
N PHE A 100 7.80 10.81 -12.31
CA PHE A 100 7.14 12.11 -12.13
C PHE A 100 6.02 12.11 -11.09
N PHE A 101 5.37 10.97 -10.87
CA PHE A 101 4.12 10.92 -10.11
C PHE A 101 4.18 10.05 -8.86
N HIS A 102 5.15 9.13 -8.78
CA HIS A 102 5.25 8.22 -7.65
C HIS A 102 5.62 8.95 -6.36
N LYS A 103 4.70 8.90 -5.39
CA LYS A 103 4.92 9.36 -4.02
C LYS A 103 4.97 8.15 -3.10
N GLU A 104 6.04 8.03 -2.31
CA GLU A 104 6.14 6.99 -1.30
C GLU A 104 4.99 7.12 -0.30
N VAL A 105 4.15 6.08 -0.20
CA VAL A 105 3.11 6.02 0.81
C VAL A 105 3.76 5.56 2.12
N ARG A 106 4.06 6.50 3.01
CA ARG A 106 4.52 6.20 4.37
C ARG A 106 3.31 6.04 5.29
N PRO A 107 3.12 4.89 5.95
CA PRO A 107 2.07 4.77 6.95
C PRO A 107 2.40 5.70 8.11
N VAL A 108 1.61 6.76 8.30
CA VAL A 108 1.72 7.60 9.49
C VAL A 108 0.99 6.86 10.60
N LEU A 109 1.76 6.27 11.52
CA LEU A 109 1.21 5.87 12.81
C LEU A 109 0.64 7.12 13.45
N ALA A 110 -0.68 7.17 13.67
CA ALA A 110 -1.28 8.15 14.57
C ALA A 110 -0.79 7.81 15.99
N VAL A 111 0.40 8.28 16.35
CA VAL A 111 0.89 8.19 17.72
C VAL A 111 0.01 9.13 18.53
N ARG A 112 -0.99 8.57 19.22
CA ARG A 112 -1.75 9.30 20.25
C ARG A 112 -0.74 9.66 21.35
N PRO A 113 -0.45 10.95 21.61
CA PRO A 113 0.43 11.30 22.71
C PRO A 113 -0.27 10.85 24.00
N LEU A 114 0.39 9.99 24.78
CA LEU A 114 0.00 9.76 26.17
C LEU A 114 0.23 11.08 26.91
N ALA A 115 -0.86 11.75 27.29
CA ALA A 115 -0.81 12.89 28.17
C ALA A 115 -0.10 12.48 29.46
N LYS A 116 1.03 13.12 29.78
CA LYS A 116 1.71 12.93 31.07
C LYS A 116 0.79 13.51 32.14
N ALA A 117 0.28 12.65 33.02
CA ALA A 117 -0.38 13.09 34.24
C ALA A 117 0.63 13.88 35.09
N SER A 118 0.36 15.16 35.32
CA SER A 118 1.07 15.96 36.32
C SER A 118 0.67 15.44 37.69
N ALA A 119 1.52 14.62 38.31
CA ALA A 119 1.41 14.30 39.73
C ALA A 119 2.08 15.43 40.51
N ASN A 120 1.30 16.48 40.77
CA ASN A 120 1.58 17.41 41.85
C ASN A 120 1.27 16.67 43.16
N SER A 121 2.29 16.30 43.92
CA SER A 121 2.10 15.77 45.27
C SER A 121 2.95 16.56 46.24
N ASP A 122 2.23 17.34 47.04
CA ASP A 122 2.63 18.00 48.27
C ASP A 122 3.69 17.25 49.07
N ARG A 123 4.72 17.98 49.51
CA ARG A 123 5.43 17.63 50.74
C ARG A 123 5.93 18.90 51.42
N MET A 124 5.19 19.32 52.45
CA MET A 124 5.61 20.34 53.43
C MET A 124 6.96 19.94 54.06
N PRO A 125 7.94 20.85 54.19
CA PRO A 125 9.04 20.64 55.10
C PRO A 125 8.60 20.95 56.54
N HIS A 126 8.78 19.94 57.40
CA HIS A 126 8.65 19.99 58.84
C HIS A 126 9.76 20.88 59.45
N LEU A 127 9.40 21.71 60.44
CA LEU A 127 10.35 22.45 61.27
C LEU A 127 11.22 21.50 62.10
N PRO A 128 12.52 21.81 62.30
CA PRO A 128 13.27 21.35 63.47
C PRO A 128 13.36 22.47 64.52
N THR A 129 12.92 22.16 65.74
CA THR A 129 13.08 22.99 66.94
C THR A 129 14.43 22.70 67.62
N SER A 130 15.12 23.79 67.97
CA SER A 130 16.05 24.00 69.10
C SER A 130 17.41 23.29 69.11
N THR A 131 18.48 24.09 69.27
CA THR A 131 19.30 24.06 70.50
C THR A 131 20.09 25.37 70.66
N LEU A 132 19.98 25.98 71.85
CA LEU A 132 20.84 27.03 72.39
C LEU A 132 22.31 26.58 72.46
N LYS A 133 23.25 27.54 72.37
CA LYS A 133 24.42 27.60 73.26
C LYS A 133 25.06 29.01 73.29
N SER A 134 25.19 29.48 74.53
CA SER A 134 26.14 30.44 75.14
C SER A 134 26.26 31.85 74.59
#